data_AF-A0A1Q6XHT6-F1
#
_entry.id   AF-A0A1Q6XHT6-F1
#
_cell.length_a   1.000
_cell.length_b   1.000
_cell.length_c   1.000
_cell.angle_alpha   90.00
_cell.angle_beta   90.00
_cell.angle_gamma   90.00
#
_symmetry.space_group_name_H-M   'P 1'
#
loop_
_entity.id
_entity.type
_entity.pdbx_description
1 polymer ?
#
loop_
_entity_poly.entity_id
_entity_poly.type
_entity_poly.pdbx_seq_one_letter_code
_entity_poly.pdbx_strand_id
1 'polypeptide(L)'
;MWEERSMTWRWSLVVTGLFAATLWSGPVFAQSPLGLDLRGMEPGGPMLPVLIEGAGLNGAQQAQVRQILANHRPLVQSLVTQLSTAREALATRLYGPDPVGVVDLTPLVQQVAQLRDQLTQERLQVTLEIRNLLTPDQLARAAQTLQRLNDWRAAMQNLRGAP
;
A
#
# COMPACT_ATOMS: atom_id res chain seq x y z
N MET A 1 42.41 -48.12 47.29
CA MET A 1 43.21 -47.30 46.37
C MET A 1 42.48 -45.97 46.28
N TRP A 2 42.96 -45.02 47.09
CA TRP A 2 42.41 -43.69 47.33
C TRP A 2 43.13 -42.66 46.45
N GLU A 3 42.59 -41.44 46.46
CA GLU A 3 43.13 -40.14 46.01
C GLU A 3 42.96 -39.79 44.52
N GLU A 4 42.13 -38.80 44.16
CA GLU A 4 42.34 -37.33 44.31
C GLU A 4 43.64 -36.90 43.60
N ARG A 5 43.75 -35.84 42.80
CA ARG A 5 43.12 -34.51 42.81
C ARG A 5 43.72 -33.77 41.61
N SER A 6 42.96 -32.90 40.97
CA SER A 6 43.36 -31.50 40.85
C SER A 6 42.20 -30.72 40.23
N MET A 7 41.94 -29.47 40.56
CA MET A 7 42.24 -28.72 41.76
C MET A 7 41.26 -27.55 41.64
N THR A 8 40.43 -27.42 42.66
CA THR A 8 39.64 -26.25 43.06
C THR A 8 39.97 -24.92 42.37
N TRP A 9 38.95 -24.25 41.82
CA TRP A 9 38.70 -22.85 42.18
C TRP A 9 37.25 -22.44 41.84
N ARG A 10 36.46 -22.25 42.89
CA ARG A 10 35.19 -21.49 42.84
C ARG A 10 35.53 -20.04 42.44
N TRP A 11 34.63 -19.32 41.78
CA TRP A 11 34.06 -18.06 42.28
C TRP A 11 33.23 -17.38 41.18
N SER A 12 32.07 -16.91 41.61
CA SER A 12 31.24 -15.86 41.01
C SER A 12 30.44 -16.15 39.73
N LEU A 13 29.18 -16.47 40.00
CA LEU A 13 28.00 -15.86 39.38
C LEU A 13 28.28 -14.43 38.88
N VAL A 14 28.08 -14.21 37.58
CA VAL A 14 27.60 -12.92 37.06
C VAL A 14 26.47 -13.23 36.08
N VAL A 15 25.25 -13.12 36.61
CA VAL A 15 24.01 -12.98 35.86
C VAL A 15 24.07 -11.64 35.16
N THR A 16 24.39 -11.62 33.86
CA THR A 16 24.17 -10.44 33.02
C THR A 16 23.96 -10.88 31.58
N GLY A 17 22.70 -11.00 31.18
CA GLY A 17 22.26 -11.10 29.80
C GLY A 17 21.04 -10.21 29.63
N LEU A 18 21.30 -8.94 29.31
CA LEU A 18 20.38 -7.83 29.13
C LEU A 18 18.93 -8.20 28.77
N PHE A 19 18.04 -7.99 29.74
CA PHE A 19 16.65 -7.59 29.50
C PHE A 19 16.63 -6.09 29.15
N ALA A 20 16.87 -5.72 27.89
CA ALA A 20 16.57 -4.38 27.38
C ALA A 20 16.70 -4.33 25.85
N ALA A 21 15.68 -4.79 25.15
CA ALA A 21 15.32 -4.21 23.86
C ALA A 21 13.81 -4.29 23.75
N THR A 22 13.19 -3.35 24.44
CA THR A 22 11.81 -2.90 24.29
C THR A 22 11.42 -2.96 22.83
N LEU A 23 10.37 -3.75 22.59
CA LEU A 23 9.59 -3.84 21.38
C LEU A 23 9.32 -2.44 20.82
N TRP A 24 10.00 -2.08 19.73
CA TRP A 24 9.53 -1.03 18.83
C TRP A 24 8.34 -1.59 18.04
N SER A 25 7.23 -1.82 18.72
CA SER A 25 5.93 -2.04 18.09
C SER A 25 5.41 -0.68 17.66
N GLY A 26 6.06 -0.06 16.67
CA GLY A 26 5.46 1.06 15.96
C GLY A 26 4.13 0.59 15.35
N PRO A 27 3.02 1.32 15.51
CA PRO A 27 1.78 0.93 14.88
C PRO A 27 1.95 1.09 13.36
N VAL A 28 2.23 -0.03 12.66
CA VAL A 28 2.06 -0.16 11.21
C VAL A 28 0.57 -0.31 10.92
N PHE A 29 -0.22 0.68 11.33
CA PHE A 29 -1.66 0.76 11.10
C PHE A 29 -1.98 2.12 10.49
N ALA A 30 -1.46 2.34 9.29
CA ALA A 30 -1.91 3.43 8.42
C ALA A 30 -1.63 3.17 6.93
N GLN A 31 -0.92 2.09 6.59
CA GLN A 31 -0.62 1.77 5.19
C GLN A 31 -1.69 0.82 4.65
N SER A 32 -2.62 1.38 3.87
CA SER A 32 -3.50 0.58 3.02
C SER A 32 -2.65 -0.45 2.24
N PRO A 33 -3.01 -1.75 2.18
CA PRO A 33 -2.14 -2.84 1.72
C PRO A 33 -1.52 -2.66 0.33
N LEU A 34 -2.07 -1.77 -0.50
CA LEU A 34 -1.56 -1.37 -1.82
C LEU A 34 -1.70 0.15 -2.10
N GLY A 35 -1.74 1.00 -1.06
CA GLY A 35 -2.08 2.42 -1.24
C GLY A 35 -3.53 2.64 -1.70
N LEU A 36 -4.42 1.74 -1.30
CA LEU A 36 -5.87 1.73 -1.57
C LEU A 36 -6.64 2.70 -0.65
N ASP A 37 -6.03 3.79 -0.22
CA ASP A 37 -6.77 4.83 0.49
C ASP A 37 -7.79 5.45 -0.46
N LEU A 38 -9.03 5.66 0.01
CA LEU A 38 -10.07 6.40 -0.72
C LEU A 38 -9.60 7.79 -1.16
N ARG A 39 -8.57 8.33 -0.49
CA ARG A 39 -7.90 9.61 -0.78
C ARG A 39 -6.79 9.52 -1.84
N GLY A 40 -6.22 8.34 -2.09
CA GLY A 40 -5.12 8.08 -3.03
C GLY A 40 -5.54 7.35 -4.31
N MET A 41 -6.83 7.06 -4.46
CA MET A 41 -7.40 6.59 -5.70
C MET A 41 -7.43 7.77 -6.69
N GLU A 42 -6.53 7.78 -7.68
CA GLU A 42 -6.65 8.74 -8.77
C GLU A 42 -8.07 8.63 -9.37
N PRO A 43 -8.75 9.76 -9.64
CA PRO A 43 -10.05 9.74 -10.28
C PRO A 43 -9.97 8.93 -11.58
N GLY A 44 -10.76 7.85 -11.67
CA GLY A 44 -10.77 6.97 -12.85
C GLY A 44 -9.91 5.70 -12.73
N GLY A 45 -9.17 5.50 -11.64
CA GLY A 45 -8.47 4.23 -11.38
C GLY A 45 -9.43 3.08 -11.04
N PRO A 46 -9.02 1.81 -11.26
CA PRO A 46 -9.88 0.66 -11.04
C PRO A 46 -10.33 0.54 -9.57
N MET A 47 -11.63 0.36 -9.38
CA MET A 47 -12.36 0.40 -8.09
C MET A 47 -12.21 -0.91 -7.30
N LEU A 48 -10.97 -1.34 -7.07
CA LEU A 48 -10.61 -2.54 -6.32
C LEU A 48 -11.33 -2.66 -4.97
N PRO A 49 -11.41 -1.60 -4.13
CA PRO A 49 -12.11 -1.70 -2.85
C PRO A 49 -13.59 -2.04 -3.00
N VAL A 50 -14.26 -1.46 -4.02
CA VAL A 50 -15.68 -1.71 -4.31
C VAL A 50 -15.91 -3.15 -4.75
N LEU A 51 -14.99 -3.73 -5.53
CA LEU A 51 -15.07 -5.14 -5.93
C LEU A 51 -14.90 -6.07 -4.72
N ILE A 52 -13.94 -5.79 -3.83
CA ILE A 52 -13.65 -6.66 -2.69
C ILE A 52 -14.77 -6.59 -1.63
N GLU A 53 -15.22 -5.38 -1.27
CA GLU A 53 -16.24 -5.18 -0.25
C GLU A 53 -17.66 -5.45 -0.78
N GLY A 54 -17.93 -5.13 -2.05
CA GLY A 54 -19.25 -5.23 -2.65
C GLY A 54 -19.62 -6.62 -3.20
N ALA A 55 -18.65 -7.50 -3.45
CA ALA A 55 -18.91 -8.80 -4.07
C ALA A 55 -19.38 -9.89 -3.09
N GLY A 56 -19.21 -9.71 -1.77
CA GLY A 56 -19.55 -10.74 -0.79
C GLY A 56 -18.70 -12.01 -0.97
N LEU A 57 -17.37 -11.84 -0.89
CA LEU A 57 -16.40 -12.92 -1.04
C LEU A 57 -16.55 -13.97 0.07
N ASN A 58 -16.55 -15.26 -0.29
CA ASN A 58 -16.45 -16.35 0.69
C ASN A 58 -15.01 -16.51 1.22
N GLY A 59 -14.81 -17.31 2.27
CA GLY A 59 -13.50 -17.45 2.92
C GLY A 59 -12.37 -17.91 2.00
N ALA A 60 -12.65 -18.80 1.05
CA ALA A 60 -11.66 -19.28 0.08
C ALA A 60 -11.27 -18.17 -0.93
N GLN A 61 -12.27 -17.46 -1.46
CA GLN A 61 -12.04 -16.32 -2.35
C GLN A 61 -11.26 -15.20 -1.63
N GLN A 62 -11.56 -14.91 -0.36
CA GLN A 62 -10.81 -13.93 0.43
C GLN A 62 -9.34 -14.33 0.60
N ALA A 63 -9.05 -15.61 0.81
CA ALA A 63 -7.68 -16.10 0.89
C ALA A 63 -6.94 -15.93 -0.44
N GLN A 64 -7.59 -16.23 -1.56
CA GLN A 64 -7.03 -16.02 -2.90
C GLN A 64 -6.80 -14.54 -3.20
N VAL A 65 -7.74 -13.65 -2.85
CA VAL A 65 -7.57 -12.19 -2.97
C VAL A 65 -6.35 -11.74 -2.17
N ARG A 66 -6.21 -12.17 -0.90
CA ARG A 66 -5.02 -11.84 -0.10
C ARG A 66 -3.73 -12.30 -0.75
N GLN A 67 -3.71 -13.47 -1.37
CA GLN A 67 -2.53 -13.97 -2.09
C GLN A 67 -2.20 -13.12 -3.31
N ILE A 68 -3.20 -12.77 -4.13
CA ILE A 68 -3.03 -11.86 -5.27
C ILE A 68 -2.42 -10.54 -4.77
N LEU A 69 -3.04 -9.91 -3.77
CA LEU A 69 -2.54 -8.64 -3.22
C LEU A 69 -1.11 -8.77 -2.69
N ALA A 70 -0.78 -9.87 -2.01
CA ALA A 70 0.56 -10.12 -1.49
C ALA A 70 1.61 -10.26 -2.62
N ASN A 71 1.25 -10.89 -3.73
CA ASN A 71 2.14 -11.07 -4.88
C ASN A 71 2.47 -9.73 -5.56
N HIS A 72 1.48 -8.83 -5.69
CA HIS A 72 1.64 -7.54 -6.36
C HIS A 72 2.18 -6.42 -5.43
N ARG A 73 2.11 -6.62 -4.11
CA ARG A 73 2.53 -5.63 -3.12
C ARG A 73 3.95 -5.09 -3.31
N PRO A 74 5.00 -5.91 -3.56
CA PRO A 74 6.36 -5.38 -3.70
C PRO A 74 6.51 -4.42 -4.88
N LEU A 75 5.89 -4.73 -6.02
CA LEU A 75 5.93 -3.88 -7.21
C LEU A 75 5.18 -2.57 -6.97
N VAL A 76 3.96 -2.64 -6.44
CA VAL A 76 3.17 -1.45 -6.10
C VAL A 76 3.91 -0.55 -5.11
N GLN A 77 4.52 -1.12 -4.06
CA GLN A 77 5.30 -0.34 -3.10
C GLN A 77 6.49 0.36 -3.74
N SER A 78 7.21 -0.33 -4.63
CA SER A 78 8.31 0.26 -5.40
C SER A 78 7.82 1.44 -6.26
N LEU A 79 6.75 1.26 -7.02
CA LEU A 79 6.18 2.30 -7.89
C LEU A 79 5.71 3.52 -7.11
N VAL A 80 5.01 3.31 -5.98
CA VAL A 80 4.55 4.40 -5.11
C VAL A 80 5.73 5.17 -4.51
N THR A 81 6.77 4.46 -4.08
CA THR A 81 7.98 5.08 -3.52
C THR A 81 8.71 5.91 -4.58
N GLN A 82 8.86 5.38 -5.80
CA GLN A 82 9.48 6.13 -6.89
C GLN A 82 8.65 7.37 -7.26
N LEU A 83 7.32 7.25 -7.24
CA LEU A 83 6.42 8.35 -7.54
C LEU A 83 6.46 9.45 -6.47
N SER A 84 6.53 9.09 -5.18
CA SER A 84 6.70 10.09 -4.11
C SER A 84 8.05 10.80 -4.25
N THR A 85 9.14 10.06 -4.46
CA THR A 85 10.48 10.63 -4.64
C THR A 85 10.53 11.59 -5.84
N ALA A 86 9.95 11.23 -6.98
CA ALA A 86 9.93 12.10 -8.16
C ALA A 86 9.11 13.39 -7.92
N ARG A 87 8.00 13.29 -7.19
CA ARG A 87 7.19 14.45 -6.79
C ARG A 87 7.91 15.35 -5.79
N GLU A 88 8.63 14.77 -4.83
CA GLU A 88 9.46 15.51 -3.87
C GLU A 88 10.62 16.23 -4.58
N ALA A 89 11.25 15.58 -5.56
CA ALA A 89 12.28 16.22 -6.38
C ALA A 89 11.73 17.40 -7.19
N LEU A 90 10.54 17.26 -7.78
CA LEU A 90 9.85 18.39 -8.44
C LEU A 90 9.57 19.53 -7.46
N ALA A 91 9.02 19.23 -6.29
CA ALA A 91 8.75 20.24 -5.27
C ALA A 91 10.03 20.95 -4.83
N THR A 92 11.10 20.20 -4.58
CA THR A 92 12.41 20.75 -4.17
C THR A 92 12.97 21.70 -5.22
N ARG A 93 12.86 21.36 -6.51
CA ARG A 93 13.31 22.23 -7.63
C ARG A 93 12.44 23.49 -7.76
N LEU A 94 11.12 23.36 -7.61
CA LEU A 94 10.18 24.47 -7.79
C LEU A 94 10.18 25.46 -6.63
N TYR A 95 10.39 24.98 -5.41
CA TYR A 95 10.41 25.81 -4.19
C TYR A 95 11.83 26.12 -3.70
N GLY A 96 12.85 25.71 -4.47
CA GLY A 96 14.25 26.00 -4.20
C GLY A 96 14.62 27.45 -4.55
N PRO A 97 15.75 27.96 -4.03
CA PRO A 97 16.23 29.32 -4.30
C PRO A 97 16.83 29.47 -5.71
N ASP A 98 17.15 28.37 -6.39
CA ASP A 98 17.79 28.38 -7.70
C ASP A 98 16.80 28.70 -8.83
N PRO A 99 17.21 29.44 -9.88
CA PRO A 99 16.39 29.62 -11.07
C PRO A 99 16.04 28.27 -11.71
N VAL A 100 14.77 28.02 -12.02
CA VAL A 100 14.31 26.77 -12.62
C VAL A 100 13.66 27.02 -13.99
N GLY A 101 14.12 26.30 -15.01
CA GLY A 101 13.55 26.32 -16.35
C GLY A 101 12.66 25.11 -16.64
N VAL A 102 11.82 25.20 -17.67
CA VAL A 102 10.96 24.09 -18.12
C VAL A 102 11.79 22.85 -18.51
N VAL A 103 12.96 23.07 -19.11
CA VAL A 103 13.88 21.99 -19.52
C VAL A 103 14.38 21.19 -18.32
N ASP A 104 14.54 21.83 -17.16
CA ASP A 104 15.02 21.18 -15.92
C ASP A 104 13.95 20.31 -15.25
N LEU A 105 12.68 20.63 -15.49
CA LEU A 105 11.52 19.94 -14.91
C LEU A 105 10.97 18.84 -15.82
N THR A 106 11.16 18.98 -17.14
CA THR A 106 10.61 18.06 -18.15
C THR A 106 10.93 16.58 -17.86
N PRO A 107 12.18 16.19 -17.50
CA PRO A 107 12.49 14.79 -17.20
C PRO A 107 11.72 14.26 -16.00
N LEU A 108 11.57 15.07 -14.94
CA LEU A 108 10.85 14.68 -13.72
C LEU A 108 9.34 14.57 -13.98
N VAL A 109 8.76 15.47 -14.77
CA VAL A 109 7.36 15.40 -15.18
C VAL A 109 7.10 14.13 -16.01
N GLN A 110 7.98 13.81 -16.96
CA GLN A 110 7.89 12.58 -17.75
C GLN A 110 8.00 11.33 -16.87
N GLN A 111 8.92 11.33 -15.90
CA GLN A 111 9.05 10.22 -14.94
C GLN A 111 7.78 10.02 -14.12
N VAL A 112 7.17 11.11 -13.62
CA VAL A 112 5.90 11.04 -12.87
C VAL A 112 4.78 10.46 -13.73
N ALA A 113 4.69 10.86 -15.01
CA ALA A 113 3.69 10.32 -15.93
C ALA A 113 3.88 8.81 -16.15
N GLN A 114 5.11 8.37 -16.44
CA GLN A 114 5.42 6.94 -16.64
C GLN A 114 5.11 6.09 -15.40
N LEU A 115 5.46 6.57 -14.20
CA LEU A 115 5.19 5.86 -12.95
C LEU A 115 3.69 5.74 -12.65
N ARG A 116 2.91 6.77 -12.99
CA ARG A 116 1.44 6.72 -12.89
C ARG A 116 0.83 5.71 -13.85
N ASP A 117 1.33 5.66 -15.08
CA ASP A 117 0.88 4.69 -16.07
C ASP A 117 1.17 3.25 -15.64
N GLN A 118 2.40 2.99 -15.16
CA GLN A 118 2.79 1.68 -14.62
C GLN A 118 1.90 1.27 -13.43
N LEU A 119 1.65 2.19 -12.50
CA LEU A 119 0.78 1.93 -11.35
C LEU A 119 -0.67 1.65 -11.78
N THR A 120 -1.16 2.32 -12.83
CA THR A 120 -2.50 2.10 -13.37
C THR A 120 -2.62 0.73 -14.02
N GLN A 121 -1.63 0.33 -14.82
CA GLN A 121 -1.57 -0.99 -15.45
C GLN A 121 -1.51 -2.11 -14.40
N GLU A 122 -0.69 -1.95 -13.37
CA GLU A 122 -0.56 -2.91 -12.28
C GLU A 122 -1.88 -3.08 -11.52
N ARG A 123 -2.55 -1.98 -11.19
CA ARG A 123 -3.87 -2.03 -10.54
C ARG A 123 -4.92 -2.68 -11.43
N LEU A 124 -4.89 -2.44 -12.74
CA LEU A 124 -5.79 -3.08 -13.70
C LEU A 124 -5.58 -4.59 -13.72
N GLN A 125 -4.33 -5.05 -13.75
CA GLN A 125 -4.01 -6.48 -13.70
C GLN A 125 -4.57 -7.13 -12.43
N VAL A 126 -4.29 -6.56 -11.25
CA VAL A 126 -4.84 -7.04 -9.96
C VAL A 126 -6.37 -7.10 -10.00
N THR A 127 -6.99 -6.09 -10.60
CA THR A 127 -8.45 -6.02 -10.73
C THR A 127 -9.01 -7.14 -11.58
N LEU A 128 -8.38 -7.44 -12.72
CA LEU A 128 -8.79 -8.53 -13.59
C LEU A 128 -8.61 -9.90 -12.92
N GLU A 129 -7.50 -10.10 -12.20
CA GLU A 129 -7.27 -11.34 -11.44
C GLU A 129 -8.32 -11.55 -10.36
N ILE A 130 -8.65 -10.52 -9.57
CA ILE A 130 -9.71 -10.59 -8.56
C ILE A 130 -11.08 -10.81 -9.21
N ARG A 131 -11.38 -10.11 -10.31
CA ARG A 131 -12.64 -10.27 -11.05
C ARG A 131 -12.85 -11.71 -11.51
N ASN A 132 -11.78 -12.40 -11.92
CA ASN A 132 -11.84 -13.79 -12.37
C ASN A 132 -12.16 -14.79 -11.25
N LEU A 133 -12.06 -14.38 -9.97
CA LEU A 133 -12.47 -15.20 -8.83
C LEU A 133 -13.99 -15.10 -8.54
N LEU A 134 -14.66 -14.11 -9.11
CA LEU A 134 -16.05 -13.77 -8.78
C LEU A 134 -17.03 -14.53 -9.65
N THR A 135 -18.15 -14.94 -9.04
CA THR A 135 -19.30 -15.46 -9.80
C THR A 135 -20.08 -14.32 -10.46
N PRO A 136 -20.92 -14.60 -11.47
CA PRO A 136 -21.79 -13.59 -12.08
C PRO A 136 -22.65 -12.83 -11.06
N ASP A 137 -23.21 -13.53 -10.07
CA ASP A 137 -24.03 -12.92 -9.01
C ASP A 137 -23.21 -12.00 -8.09
N GLN A 138 -21.94 -12.34 -7.84
CA GLN A 138 -21.04 -11.50 -7.05
C GLN A 138 -20.63 -10.25 -7.83
N LEU A 139 -20.40 -10.37 -9.15
CA LEU A 139 -20.16 -9.23 -10.03
C LEU A 139 -21.37 -8.29 -10.10
N ALA A 140 -22.59 -8.83 -10.17
CA ALA A 140 -23.80 -8.02 -10.14
C ALA A 140 -23.93 -7.22 -8.83
N ARG A 141 -23.62 -7.84 -7.69
CA ARG A 141 -23.60 -7.15 -6.38
C ARG A 141 -22.53 -6.05 -6.29
N ALA A 142 -21.34 -6.31 -6.83
CA ALA A 142 -20.29 -5.30 -6.91
C ALA A 142 -20.72 -4.11 -7.79
N ALA A 143 -21.37 -4.36 -8.93
CA ALA A 143 -21.91 -3.31 -9.80
C ALA A 143 -22.96 -2.44 -9.09
N GLN A 144 -23.88 -3.05 -8.34
CA GLN A 144 -24.85 -2.32 -7.52
C GLN A 144 -24.18 -1.44 -6.45
N THR A 145 -23.10 -1.93 -5.84
CA THR A 145 -22.33 -1.16 -4.85
C THR A 145 -21.62 0.02 -5.50
N LEU A 146 -21.05 -0.16 -6.68
CA LEU A 146 -20.47 0.93 -7.47
C LEU A 146 -21.52 2.01 -7.82
N GLN A 147 -22.72 1.60 -8.22
CA GLN A 147 -23.81 2.53 -8.54
C GLN A 147 -24.18 3.37 -7.33
N ARG A 148 -24.42 2.74 -6.17
CA ARG A 148 -24.70 3.46 -4.91
C ARG A 148 -23.61 4.46 -4.54
N LEU A 149 -22.34 4.09 -4.73
CA LEU A 149 -21.21 4.99 -4.48
C LEU A 149 -21.20 6.17 -5.45
N ASN A 150 -21.51 5.95 -6.73
CA ASN A 150 -21.62 7.02 -7.72
C ASN A 150 -22.75 7.99 -7.39
N ASP A 151 -23.92 7.48 -7.01
CA ASP A 151 -25.08 8.29 -6.62
C ASP A 151 -24.76 9.15 -5.39
N TRP A 152 -24.09 8.56 -4.40
CA TRP A 152 -23.60 9.30 -3.22
C TRP A 152 -22.59 10.39 -3.61
N ARG A 153 -21.63 10.08 -4.49
CA ARG A 153 -20.65 11.07 -4.97
C ARG A 153 -21.34 12.22 -5.72
N ALA A 154 -22.36 11.94 -6.53
CA ALA A 154 -23.14 12.95 -7.22
C ALA A 154 -23.92 13.83 -6.24
N ALA A 155 -24.56 13.24 -5.24
CA ALA A 155 -25.26 14.00 -4.18
C ALA A 155 -24.30 14.93 -3.41
N MET A 156 -23.11 14.45 -3.04
CA MET A 156 -22.08 15.25 -2.37
C MET A 156 -21.49 16.36 -3.25
N GLN A 157 -21.49 16.20 -4.58
CA GLN A 157 -21.10 17.26 -5.51
C GLN A 157 -22.19 18.33 -5.61
N ASN A 158 -23.46 17.93 -5.70
CA ASN A 158 -24.59 18.87 -5.69
C ASN A 158 -24.63 19.71 -4.41
N LEU A 159 -24.35 19.10 -3.25
CA LEU A 159 -24.26 19.81 -1.97
C LEU A 159 -23.09 20.81 -1.90
N ARG A 160 -21.98 20.55 -2.60
CA ARG A 160 -20.81 21.46 -2.67
C ARG A 160 -20.91 22.51 -3.78
N GLY A 161 -21.82 22.33 -4.73
CA GLY A 161 -22.06 23.23 -5.87
C GLY A 161 -23.31 24.11 -5.74
N ALA A 162 -24.05 24.02 -4.63
CA ALA A 162 -25.09 24.98 -4.30
C ALA A 162 -24.45 26.32 -3.86
N PRO A 163 -24.93 27.48 -4.34
CA PRO A 163 -24.40 28.78 -3.95
C PRO A 163 -24.56 29.09 -2.45
#